data_AF-A0AAE5H8D2-F1
#
_entry.id   AF-A0AAE5H8D2-F1
#
_cell.length_a   1.000
_cell.length_b   1.000
_cell.length_c   1.000
_cell.angle_alpha   90.00
_cell.angle_beta   90.00
_cell.angle_gamma   90.00
#
_symmetry.space_group_name_H-M   'P 1'
#
loop_
_entity.id
_entity.type
_entity.pdbx_description
1 polymer ?
#
loop_
_entity_poly.entity_id
_entity_poly.type
_entity_poly.pdbx_seq_one_letter_code
_entity_poly.pdbx_strand_id
1 'polypeptide(L)'
;MKPGEVDIIANENLLMRMTDDGGIEINSDKKIILNAGDDIEINGGAKITIKGYAGIHLTQASANMIIEDDVIMSGGKVNIQN
;
A
#
# COMPACT_ATOMS: atom_id res chain seq x y z
N MET A 1 17.24 -17.88 -0.89
CA MET A 1 18.21 -17.14 -1.72
C MET A 1 18.51 -17.91 -3.00
N LYS A 2 17.86 -17.49 -4.09
CA LYS A 2 18.24 -17.86 -5.47
C LYS A 2 18.91 -16.65 -6.14
N PRO A 3 19.65 -16.84 -7.24
CA PRO A 3 20.14 -15.72 -8.04
C PRO A 3 18.98 -14.82 -8.47
N GLY A 4 19.15 -13.49 -8.37
CA GLY A 4 18.11 -12.51 -8.73
C GLY A 4 17.06 -12.25 -7.64
N GLU A 5 17.27 -12.77 -6.42
CA GLU A 5 16.35 -12.55 -5.29
C GLU A 5 17.08 -11.88 -4.12
N VAL A 6 16.45 -10.85 -3.55
CA VAL A 6 16.82 -10.31 -2.23
C VAL A 6 15.73 -10.70 -1.24
N ASP A 7 16.08 -11.56 -0.28
CA ASP A 7 15.21 -11.95 0.83
C ASP A 7 15.71 -11.30 2.13
N ILE A 8 14.86 -10.51 2.81
CA ILE A 8 15.08 -10.10 4.20
C ILE A 8 14.11 -10.90 5.07
N ILE A 9 14.67 -11.80 5.87
CA ILE A 9 13.93 -12.63 6.81
C ILE A 9 14.39 -12.26 8.22
N ALA A 10 13.53 -11.59 8.97
CA ALA A 10 13.79 -11.23 10.36
C ALA A 10 12.83 -12.00 11.27
N ASN A 11 13.35 -13.05 11.89
CA ASN A 11 12.60 -14.02 12.71
C ASN A 11 11.43 -14.65 11.91
N GLU A 12 10.50 -15.33 12.58
CA GLU A 12 9.38 -16.04 11.92
C GLU A 12 8.29 -15.09 11.34
N ASN A 13 8.41 -13.78 11.55
CA ASN A 13 7.30 -12.84 11.46
C ASN A 13 7.47 -11.75 10.39
N LEU A 14 8.62 -11.68 9.73
CA LEU A 14 8.87 -10.73 8.64
C LEU A 14 9.53 -11.41 7.45
N LEU A 15 8.86 -11.35 6.31
CA LEU A 15 9.42 -11.66 5.00
C LEU A 15 9.29 -10.44 4.11
N MET A 16 10.43 -9.90 3.67
CA MET A 16 10.48 -9.00 2.51
C MET A 16 11.23 -9.71 1.39
N ARG A 17 10.64 -9.74 0.20
CA ARG A 17 11.23 -10.37 -0.98
C ARG A 17 11.19 -9.41 -2.16
N MET A 18 12.30 -9.34 -2.88
CA MET A 18 12.39 -8.69 -4.19
C MET A 18 12.93 -9.70 -5.18
N THR A 19 12.23 -9.91 -6.30
CA THR A 19 12.66 -10.83 -7.35
C THR A 19 12.60 -10.17 -8.73
N ASP A 20 13.48 -10.58 -9.63
CA ASP A 20 13.61 -10.01 -10.97
C ASP A 20 12.32 -10.13 -11.81
N ASP A 21 11.58 -11.25 -11.68
CA ASP A 21 10.36 -11.52 -12.47
C ASP A 21 9.05 -11.34 -11.67
N GLY A 22 9.12 -11.31 -10.34
CA GLY A 22 7.96 -11.36 -9.45
C GLY A 22 7.67 -10.07 -8.69
N GLY A 23 8.55 -9.07 -8.75
CA GLY A 23 8.37 -7.77 -8.11
C GLY A 23 8.73 -7.77 -6.63
N ILE A 24 8.04 -6.92 -5.85
CA ILE A 24 8.29 -6.71 -4.42
C ILE A 24 7.11 -7.24 -3.60
N GLU A 25 7.41 -8.10 -2.62
CA GLU A 25 6.45 -8.62 -1.64
C GLU A 25 6.92 -8.27 -0.22
N ILE A 26 6.02 -7.69 0.58
CA ILE A 26 6.25 -7.39 2.00
C ILE A 26 5.13 -8.06 2.78
N ASN A 27 5.47 -9.06 3.59
CA ASN A 27 4.53 -9.79 4.43
C ASN A 27 4.97 -9.71 5.90
N SER A 28 4.07 -9.19 6.76
CA SER A 28 4.29 -9.10 8.20
C SER A 28 2.98 -9.32 8.95
N ASP A 29 3.04 -10.03 10.07
CA ASP A 29 1.95 -10.16 11.04
C ASP A 29 1.83 -8.92 11.96
N LYS A 30 2.78 -7.97 11.85
CA LYS A 30 2.84 -6.71 12.58
C LYS A 30 2.55 -5.52 11.65
N LYS A 31 2.74 -4.32 12.19
CA LYS A 31 2.53 -3.05 11.49
C LYS A 31 3.64 -2.78 10.46
N ILE A 32 3.26 -2.39 9.25
CA ILE A 32 4.16 -1.81 8.23
C ILE A 32 3.98 -0.29 8.24
N ILE A 33 5.08 0.46 8.20
CA ILE A 33 5.08 1.94 8.15
C ILE A 33 5.91 2.39 6.96
N LEU A 34 5.32 3.23 6.10
CA LEU A 34 6.02 3.94 5.01
C LEU A 34 6.11 5.41 5.42
N ASN A 35 7.32 5.96 5.51
CA ASN A 35 7.56 7.34 5.92
C ASN A 35 8.66 7.96 5.05
N ALA A 36 8.42 9.16 4.53
CA ALA A 36 9.37 9.91 3.73
C ALA A 36 9.40 11.37 4.23
N GLY A 37 10.55 12.03 4.09
CA GLY A 37 10.67 13.47 4.37
C GLY A 37 10.11 14.35 3.25
N ASP A 38 9.71 13.74 2.14
CA ASP A 38 9.17 14.34 0.93
C ASP A 38 8.01 13.44 0.43
N ASP A 39 7.76 13.38 -0.87
CA ASP A 39 6.64 12.61 -1.44
C ASP A 39 6.78 11.07 -1.32
N ILE A 40 5.63 10.40 -1.17
CA ILE A 40 5.45 8.96 -1.44
C ILE A 40 4.50 8.83 -2.64
N GLU A 41 5.01 8.38 -3.78
CA GLU A 41 4.23 8.18 -5.00
C GLU A 41 3.93 6.69 -5.23
N ILE A 42 2.66 6.34 -5.50
CA ILE A 42 2.24 4.97 -5.80
C ILE A 42 1.58 4.96 -7.18
N ASN A 43 2.26 4.37 -8.15
CA ASN A 43 1.80 4.24 -9.53
C ASN A 43 1.67 2.76 -9.92
N GLY A 44 0.57 2.40 -10.58
CA GLY A 44 0.36 1.07 -11.13
C GLY A 44 0.00 1.17 -12.60
N GLY A 45 0.76 0.48 -13.46
CA GLY A 45 0.47 0.46 -14.91
C GLY A 45 -0.87 -0.19 -15.27
N ALA A 46 -1.41 -1.03 -14.39
CA ALA A 46 -2.72 -1.66 -14.54
C ALA A 46 -3.70 -1.26 -13.42
N LYS A 47 -3.37 -1.53 -12.14
CA LYS A 47 -4.26 -1.30 -11.00
C LYS A 47 -3.46 -1.12 -9.71
N ILE A 48 -3.97 -0.28 -8.81
CA ILE A 48 -3.59 -0.24 -7.39
C ILE A 48 -4.78 -0.77 -6.57
N THR A 49 -4.52 -1.67 -5.61
CA THR A 49 -5.56 -2.22 -4.71
C THR A 49 -5.11 -2.05 -3.26
N ILE A 50 -5.97 -1.48 -2.41
CA ILE A 50 -5.75 -1.35 -0.97
C ILE A 50 -6.92 -2.05 -0.26
N LYS A 51 -6.62 -2.91 0.72
CA LYS A 51 -7.62 -3.69 1.45
C LYS A 51 -7.30 -3.69 2.94
N GLY A 52 -8.23 -3.22 3.75
CA GLY A 52 -8.24 -3.40 5.20
C GLY A 52 -9.41 -4.30 5.61
N TYR A 53 -9.23 -5.15 6.61
CA TYR A 53 -10.32 -5.98 7.14
C TYR A 53 -11.34 -5.15 7.93
N ALA A 54 -10.86 -4.18 8.71
CA ALA A 54 -11.69 -3.32 9.54
C ALA A 54 -12.01 -1.95 8.90
N GLY A 55 -11.31 -1.57 7.82
CA GLY A 55 -11.49 -0.28 7.15
C GLY A 55 -10.18 0.31 6.60
N ILE A 56 -10.28 1.48 5.97
CA ILE A 56 -9.16 2.27 5.45
C ILE A 56 -9.32 3.73 5.89
N HIS A 57 -8.28 4.31 6.49
CA HIS A 57 -8.22 5.72 6.88
C HIS A 57 -7.18 6.46 6.05
N LEU A 58 -7.58 7.57 5.42
CA LEU A 58 -6.68 8.48 4.70
C LEU A 58 -6.76 9.86 5.37
N THR A 59 -5.63 10.38 5.83
CA THR A 59 -5.56 11.67 6.55
C THR A 59 -4.53 12.58 5.92
N GLN A 60 -4.92 13.82 5.61
CA GLN A 60 -4.06 14.84 5.04
C GLN A 60 -4.21 16.13 5.86
N ALA A 61 -3.20 16.44 6.68
CA ALA A 61 -3.28 17.49 7.69
C ALA A 61 -4.55 17.38 8.55
N SER A 62 -5.51 18.31 8.42
CA SER A 62 -6.77 18.31 9.16
C SER A 62 -7.94 17.63 8.43
N ALA A 63 -7.77 17.26 7.15
CA ALA A 63 -8.79 16.56 6.37
C ALA A 63 -8.70 15.04 6.56
N ASN A 64 -9.86 14.38 6.63
CA ASN A 64 -9.96 12.94 6.80
C ASN A 64 -10.95 12.31 5.81
N MET A 65 -10.64 11.10 5.36
CA MET A 65 -11.54 10.19 4.66
C MET A 65 -11.50 8.85 5.41
N ILE A 66 -12.67 8.40 5.86
CA ILE A 66 -12.87 7.15 6.61
C ILE A 66 -13.79 6.25 5.78
N ILE A 67 -13.33 5.03 5.46
CA ILE A 67 -14.08 4.03 4.68
C ILE A 67 -14.26 2.78 5.56
N GLU A 68 -15.48 2.53 6.01
CA GLU A 68 -15.85 1.41 6.91
C GLU A 68 -16.82 0.42 6.28
N ASP A 69 -17.63 0.84 5.30
CA ASP A 69 -18.51 -0.04 4.51
C ASP A 69 -18.40 0.33 3.01
N ASP A 70 -19.42 0.83 2.30
CA ASP A 70 -19.30 1.05 0.84
C ASP A 70 -18.96 2.49 0.42
N VAL A 71 -17.91 2.68 -0.41
CA VAL A 71 -17.94 3.70 -1.48
C VAL A 71 -17.21 3.25 -2.76
N ILE A 72 -17.95 3.30 -3.87
CA ILE A 72 -17.54 3.10 -5.27
C ILE A 72 -17.54 4.46 -5.99
N MET A 73 -16.48 4.85 -6.70
CA MET A 73 -16.53 6.06 -7.56
C MET A 73 -15.80 5.86 -8.90
N SER A 74 -16.48 6.18 -9.99
CA SER A 74 -16.03 5.88 -11.36
C SER A 74 -16.23 7.07 -12.33
N GLY A 75 -15.33 7.19 -13.32
CA GLY A 75 -15.02 8.38 -14.17
C GLY A 75 -16.07 8.81 -15.20
N GLY A 76 -15.80 9.66 -16.22
CA GLY A 76 -14.54 10.27 -16.70
C GLY A 76 -14.21 11.67 -16.18
N LYS A 77 -14.96 12.23 -15.22
CA LYS A 77 -14.40 13.25 -14.32
C LYS A 77 -15.09 13.20 -12.97
N VAL A 78 -14.30 12.96 -11.93
CA VAL A 78 -14.72 13.05 -10.52
C VAL A 78 -13.98 14.25 -9.92
N ASN A 79 -14.71 15.13 -9.25
CA ASN A 79 -14.17 16.37 -8.68
C ASN A 79 -14.87 16.63 -7.34
N ILE A 80 -14.11 16.76 -6.26
CA ILE A 80 -14.65 17.00 -4.92
C ILE A 80 -14.03 18.28 -4.39
N GLN A 81 -14.88 19.23 -3.99
CA GLN A 81 -14.50 20.59 -3.63
C GLN A 81 -15.28 21.02 -2.38
N ASN A 82 -14.70 22.00 -1.69
CA ASN A 82 -14.97 22.44 -0.32
C ASN A 82 -16.43 22.74 -0.01
#